data_AF-A0A936EJE5-F1
#
_entry.id   AF-A0A936EJE5-F1
#
_cell.length_a   1.000
_cell.length_b   1.000
_cell.length_c   1.000
_cell.angle_alpha   90.00
_cell.angle_beta   90.00
_cell.angle_gamma   90.00
#
_symmetry.space_group_name_H-M   'P 1'
#
loop_
_entity.id
_entity.type
_entity.pdbx_description
1 polymer ?
#
loop_
_entity_poly.entity_id
_entity_poly.type
_entity_poly.pdbx_seq_one_letter_code
_entity_poly.pdbx_strand_id
1 'polypeptide(L)'
;MIKAISRRQIFEMSNMADIEIAARQRFYFKGFDGEDPAIISSILPFYDHRVPLFNNNNQAAEFCILVYDEELNGSTYENGFAAAFVKFLKYLKIDQVILVQDLCRSWDDFGFDTNEDRDQFKKLVGAETGTDGLLLDHASLAEVLPLLFYNNPDEGDCSFYTLSSDFQLCILYWKGNLHTLFYEKDLAKLTEATREAKLLMGDRELAFNYRYGKK
;
A
#
# COMPACT_ATOMS: atom_id res chain seq x y z
N MET A 1 12.96 2.22 -11.71
CA MET A 1 12.39 3.47 -12.21
C MET A 1 11.31 3.92 -11.24
N ILE A 2 11.48 5.12 -10.69
CA ILE A 2 10.44 5.83 -9.93
C ILE A 2 9.83 6.85 -10.88
N LYS A 3 8.50 6.83 -11.02
CA LYS A 3 7.77 7.83 -11.79
C LYS A 3 6.62 8.35 -10.94
N ALA A 4 6.57 9.66 -10.71
CA ALA A 4 5.43 10.24 -10.04
C ALA A 4 4.20 10.24 -10.95
N ILE A 5 3.03 10.01 -10.33
CA ILE A 5 1.75 9.91 -11.03
C ILE A 5 0.68 10.66 -10.25
N SER A 6 -0.23 11.28 -10.99
CA SER A 6 -1.39 11.98 -10.44
C SER A 6 -2.48 11.01 -9.99
N ARG A 7 -3.38 11.48 -9.13
CA ARG A 7 -4.57 10.75 -8.67
C ARG A 7 -5.39 10.18 -9.81
N ARG A 8 -5.59 10.98 -10.85
CA ARG A 8 -6.30 10.56 -12.06
C ARG A 8 -5.62 9.36 -12.74
N GLN A 9 -4.29 9.41 -12.89
CA GLN A 9 -3.53 8.32 -13.48
C GLN A 9 -3.60 7.06 -12.63
N ILE A 10 -3.58 7.17 -11.30
CA ILE A 10 -3.73 6.02 -10.39
C ILE A 10 -5.03 5.26 -10.70
N PHE A 11 -6.15 5.96 -10.82
CA PHE A 11 -7.45 5.34 -11.09
C PHE A 11 -7.58 4.83 -12.52
N GLU A 12 -7.00 5.51 -13.52
CA GLU A 12 -6.93 5.02 -14.89
C GLU A 12 -6.09 3.73 -15.02
N MET A 13 -5.07 3.57 -14.16
CA MET A 13 -4.14 2.46 -14.19
C MET A 13 -4.60 1.26 -13.33
N SER A 14 -5.33 1.50 -12.23
CA SER A 14 -5.72 0.45 -11.28
C SER A 14 -7.19 0.55 -10.85
N ASN A 15 -8.00 -0.41 -11.33
CA ASN A 15 -9.40 -0.55 -10.90
C ASN A 15 -9.50 -0.83 -9.39
N MET A 16 -8.52 -1.53 -8.82
CA MET A 16 -8.53 -1.85 -7.40
C MET A 16 -8.21 -0.62 -6.55
N ALA A 17 -7.32 0.27 -7.02
CA ALA A 17 -7.10 1.56 -6.38
C ALA A 17 -8.36 2.42 -6.38
N ASP A 18 -9.05 2.53 -7.52
CA ASP A 18 -10.31 3.28 -7.65
C ASP A 18 -11.37 2.81 -6.63
N ILE A 19 -11.55 1.50 -6.47
CA ILE A 19 -12.56 0.93 -5.60
C ILE A 19 -12.19 1.06 -4.12
N GLU A 20 -10.97 0.66 -3.77
CA GLU A 20 -10.55 0.58 -2.37
C GLU A 20 -10.35 1.94 -1.73
N ILE A 21 -9.78 2.90 -2.49
CA ILE A 21 -9.66 4.28 -2.02
C ILE A 21 -11.06 4.88 -1.82
N ALA A 22 -12.01 4.64 -2.73
CA ALA A 22 -13.39 5.09 -2.55
C ALA A 22 -14.08 4.47 -1.34
N ALA A 23 -13.87 3.17 -1.09
CA ALA A 23 -14.40 2.49 0.08
C ALA A 23 -13.84 3.09 1.38
N ARG A 24 -12.52 3.29 1.48
CA ARG A 24 -11.85 3.87 2.65
C ARG A 24 -12.26 5.32 2.89
N GLN A 25 -12.21 6.15 1.85
CA GLN A 25 -12.61 7.55 1.98
C GLN A 25 -14.07 7.69 2.42
N ARG A 26 -15.00 6.86 1.91
CA ARG A 26 -16.38 6.83 2.42
C ARG A 26 -16.46 6.44 3.89
N PHE A 27 -15.72 5.41 4.30
CA PHE A 27 -15.72 4.93 5.67
C PHE A 27 -15.27 6.01 6.65
N TYR A 28 -14.13 6.66 6.38
CA TYR A 28 -13.59 7.74 7.21
C TYR A 28 -14.45 9.00 7.13
N PHE A 29 -14.98 9.36 5.96
CA PHE A 29 -15.83 10.54 5.80
C PHE A 29 -17.15 10.43 6.58
N LYS A 30 -17.68 9.22 6.78
CA LYS A 30 -18.92 8.98 7.55
C LYS A 30 -18.87 9.53 8.99
N GLY A 31 -17.67 9.73 9.53
CA GLY A 31 -17.47 10.30 10.87
C GLY A 31 -17.63 11.83 10.94
N PHE A 32 -17.78 12.52 9.81
CA PHE A 32 -17.87 13.97 9.76
C PHE A 32 -19.26 14.46 9.34
N ASP A 33 -19.66 15.62 9.84
CA ASP A 33 -20.81 16.35 9.34
C ASP A 33 -20.45 17.02 8.00
N GLY A 34 -20.96 16.47 6.90
CA GLY A 34 -20.69 16.98 5.56
C GLY A 34 -21.28 18.37 5.27
N GLU A 35 -22.10 18.91 6.17
CA GLU A 35 -22.68 20.25 6.06
C GLU A 35 -21.92 21.31 6.89
N ASP A 36 -20.97 20.91 7.75
CA ASP A 36 -20.16 21.83 8.54
C ASP A 36 -19.15 22.58 7.64
N PRO A 37 -19.21 23.92 7.54
CA PRO A 37 -18.28 24.71 6.74
C PRO A 37 -16.80 24.51 7.10
N ALA A 38 -16.48 24.23 8.38
CA ALA A 38 -15.11 23.97 8.81
C ALA A 38 -14.59 22.63 8.26
N ILE A 39 -15.43 21.60 8.24
CA ILE A 39 -15.14 20.28 7.64
C ILE A 39 -15.01 20.42 6.12
N ILE A 40 -15.92 21.16 5.49
CA ILE A 40 -15.88 21.42 4.05
C ILE A 40 -14.54 22.08 3.65
N SER A 41 -14.06 23.04 4.42
CA SER A 41 -12.82 23.76 4.07
C SER A 41 -11.53 22.99 4.39
N SER A 42 -11.53 22.12 5.42
CA SER A 42 -10.29 21.52 5.94
C SER A 42 -10.17 20.02 5.73
N ILE A 43 -11.29 19.31 5.53
CA ILE A 43 -11.35 17.85 5.48
C ILE A 43 -11.69 17.40 4.06
N LEU A 44 -12.70 17.98 3.40
CA LEU A 44 -13.15 17.53 2.07
C LEU A 44 -12.07 17.44 1.00
N PRO A 45 -11.04 18.31 0.93
CA PRO A 45 -9.97 18.17 -0.05
C PRO A 45 -9.23 16.83 0.00
N PHE A 46 -9.21 16.15 1.16
CA PHE A 46 -8.61 14.83 1.36
C PHE A 46 -9.55 13.66 1.04
N TYR A 47 -10.84 13.93 0.79
CA TYR A 47 -11.89 12.94 0.47
C TYR A 47 -12.50 13.20 -0.92
N ASP A 48 -11.61 13.41 -1.89
CA ASP A 48 -11.89 13.75 -3.28
C ASP A 48 -12.52 12.61 -4.10
N HIS A 49 -12.40 11.37 -3.62
CA HIS A 49 -12.76 10.16 -4.34
C HIS A 49 -13.59 9.21 -3.48
N ARG A 50 -14.89 9.49 -3.32
CA ARG A 50 -15.83 8.70 -2.50
C ARG A 50 -16.74 7.76 -3.30
N VAL A 51 -16.72 7.85 -4.62
CA VAL A 51 -17.51 7.02 -5.52
C VAL A 51 -16.57 6.49 -6.59
N PRO A 52 -16.46 5.15 -6.75
CA PRO A 52 -15.58 4.59 -7.76
C PRO A 52 -16.01 5.03 -9.16
N LEU A 53 -15.05 5.26 -10.03
CA LEU A 53 -15.27 5.53 -11.45
C LEU A 53 -15.69 4.26 -12.20
N PHE A 54 -15.15 3.10 -11.78
CA PHE A 54 -15.46 1.80 -12.36
C PHE A 54 -16.64 1.15 -11.64
N ASN A 55 -17.65 0.77 -12.42
CA ASN A 55 -18.82 0.09 -11.90
C ASN A 55 -18.52 -1.41 -11.76
N ASN A 56 -18.13 -1.85 -10.56
CA ASN A 56 -17.72 -3.23 -10.35
C ASN A 56 -18.92 -4.10 -9.95
N ASN A 57 -19.66 -4.59 -10.94
CA ASN A 57 -20.57 -5.72 -10.73
C ASN A 57 -19.70 -6.98 -10.48
N ASN A 58 -19.58 -7.41 -9.22
CA ASN A 58 -19.37 -8.80 -8.82
C ASN A 58 -17.99 -9.46 -8.99
N GLN A 59 -16.90 -8.92 -8.43
CA GLN A 59 -15.84 -9.83 -7.94
C GLN A 59 -15.67 -9.62 -6.45
N ALA A 60 -15.99 -10.66 -5.67
CA ALA A 60 -15.75 -10.69 -4.24
C ALA A 60 -14.24 -10.55 -4.02
N ALA A 61 -13.86 -9.46 -3.36
CA ALA A 61 -12.51 -9.30 -2.87
C ALA A 61 -12.41 -10.05 -1.54
N GLU A 62 -11.46 -10.97 -1.46
CA GLU A 62 -11.06 -11.66 -0.25
C GLU A 62 -9.93 -10.90 0.44
N PHE A 63 -9.67 -11.25 1.69
CA PHE A 63 -8.69 -10.57 2.54
C PHE A 63 -7.74 -11.58 3.21
N CYS A 64 -6.45 -11.26 3.22
CA CYS A 64 -5.46 -11.96 4.04
C CYS A 64 -4.42 -11.00 4.61
N ILE A 65 -3.72 -11.45 5.65
CA ILE A 65 -2.51 -10.81 6.17
C ILE A 65 -1.31 -11.60 5.65
N LEU A 66 -0.33 -10.89 5.08
CA LEU A 66 1.01 -11.43 4.84
C LEU A 66 1.99 -10.80 5.82
N VAL A 67 2.79 -11.62 6.48
CA VAL A 67 3.85 -11.15 7.40
C VAL A 67 5.19 -11.73 7.00
N TYR A 68 6.22 -10.93 7.23
CA TYR A 68 7.58 -11.43 7.25
C TYR A 68 7.85 -12.09 8.59
N ASP A 69 8.63 -13.16 8.61
CA ASP A 69 9.03 -13.87 9.83
C ASP A 69 10.57 -13.99 9.83
N GLU A 70 11.22 -13.37 10.81
CA GLU A 70 12.69 -13.32 10.90
C GLU A 70 13.32 -14.69 11.11
N GLU A 71 12.67 -15.60 11.85
CA GLU A 71 13.18 -16.95 12.13
C GLU A 71 13.14 -17.82 10.87
N LEU A 72 12.03 -17.78 10.13
CA LEU A 72 11.82 -18.50 8.88
C LEU A 72 12.79 -18.02 7.78
N ASN A 73 13.06 -16.72 7.75
CA ASN A 73 13.92 -16.12 6.74
C ASN A 73 15.40 -16.12 7.12
N GLY A 74 15.72 -16.21 8.41
CA GLY A 74 17.10 -16.15 8.92
C GLY A 74 17.75 -14.77 8.72
N SER A 75 16.95 -13.70 8.62
CA SER A 75 17.43 -12.32 8.51
C SER A 75 16.41 -11.36 9.09
N THR A 76 16.89 -10.20 9.58
CA THR A 76 16.01 -9.20 10.21
C THR A 76 15.06 -8.59 9.19
N TYR A 77 13.96 -8.02 9.67
CA TYR A 77 12.95 -7.38 8.85
C TYR A 77 13.54 -6.32 7.91
N GLU A 78 14.41 -5.45 8.44
CA GLU A 78 15.07 -4.37 7.70
C GLU A 78 15.89 -4.87 6.52
N ASN A 79 16.50 -6.04 6.68
CA ASN A 79 17.44 -6.59 5.72
C ASN A 79 16.80 -7.57 4.75
N GLY A 80 15.68 -8.18 5.11
CA GLY A 80 15.07 -9.27 4.34
C GLY A 80 13.72 -8.97 3.72
N PHE A 81 12.91 -8.07 4.31
CA PHE A 81 11.52 -7.92 3.90
C PHE A 81 11.36 -7.37 2.48
N ALA A 82 12.10 -6.33 2.09
CA ALA A 82 12.04 -5.79 0.72
C ALA A 82 12.33 -6.87 -0.33
N ALA A 83 13.34 -7.72 -0.08
CA ALA A 83 13.68 -8.81 -0.99
C ALA A 83 12.58 -9.88 -1.06
N ALA A 84 11.99 -10.24 0.07
CA ALA A 84 10.86 -11.16 0.13
C ALA A 84 9.63 -10.61 -0.62
N PHE A 85 9.30 -9.33 -0.41
CA PHE A 85 8.17 -8.70 -1.08
C PHE A 85 8.39 -8.54 -2.59
N VAL A 86 9.61 -8.17 -3.03
CA VAL A 86 9.95 -8.19 -4.46
C VAL A 86 9.86 -9.60 -5.06
N LYS A 87 10.30 -10.63 -4.32
CA LYS A 87 10.16 -12.04 -4.76
C LYS A 87 8.71 -12.44 -4.92
N PHE A 88 7.84 -12.04 -3.99
CA PHE A 88 6.39 -12.23 -4.06
C PHE A 88 5.79 -11.59 -5.33
N LEU A 89 6.08 -10.32 -5.59
CA LEU A 89 5.58 -9.61 -6.77
C LEU A 89 6.08 -10.24 -8.08
N LYS A 90 7.36 -10.62 -8.15
CA LYS A 90 7.95 -11.32 -9.31
C LYS A 90 7.25 -12.64 -9.59
N TYR A 91 6.95 -13.43 -8.55
CA TYR A 91 6.25 -14.70 -8.72
C TYR A 91 4.86 -14.50 -9.33
N LEU A 92 4.15 -13.45 -8.90
CA LEU A 92 2.84 -13.09 -9.43
C LEU A 92 2.90 -12.50 -10.86
N LYS A 93 4.09 -12.21 -11.38
CA LYS A 93 4.33 -11.49 -12.64
C LYS A 93 3.78 -10.07 -12.62
N ILE A 94 3.94 -9.40 -11.49
CA ILE A 94 3.64 -7.98 -11.34
C ILE A 94 4.95 -7.24 -11.53
N ASP A 95 5.08 -6.45 -12.58
CA ASP A 95 6.34 -5.74 -12.88
C ASP A 95 6.41 -4.37 -12.19
N GLN A 96 5.25 -3.75 -11.96
CA GLN A 96 5.14 -2.42 -11.36
C GLN A 96 4.01 -2.35 -10.33
N VAL A 97 4.21 -1.51 -9.33
CA VAL A 97 3.22 -1.20 -8.30
C VAL A 97 3.07 0.32 -8.15
N ILE A 98 1.86 0.74 -7.82
CA ILE A 98 1.51 2.11 -7.45
C ILE A 98 1.59 2.22 -5.94
N LEU A 99 2.50 3.03 -5.42
CA LEU A 99 2.57 3.43 -4.02
C LEU A 99 1.78 4.73 -3.83
N VAL A 100 0.87 4.75 -2.87
CA VAL A 100 -0.02 5.90 -2.60
C VAL A 100 -0.31 6.03 -1.12
N GLN A 101 -0.56 7.27 -0.70
CA GLN A 101 -1.13 7.60 0.59
C GLN A 101 -2.65 7.80 0.38
N ASP A 102 -3.47 6.89 0.89
CA ASP A 102 -4.88 6.79 0.47
C ASP A 102 -5.72 8.04 0.75
N LEU A 103 -5.32 8.82 1.78
CA LEU A 103 -5.99 10.04 2.22
C LEU A 103 -5.46 11.32 1.54
N CYS A 104 -4.73 11.19 0.43
CA CYS A 104 -4.25 12.34 -0.36
C CYS A 104 -3.43 13.35 0.48
N ARG A 105 -2.74 12.89 1.54
CA ARG A 105 -1.81 13.74 2.28
C ARG A 105 -0.51 13.85 1.50
N SER A 106 0.16 14.99 1.65
CA SER A 106 1.51 15.15 1.10
C SER A 106 2.42 14.07 1.66
N TRP A 107 3.35 13.57 0.82
CA TRP A 107 4.46 12.76 1.32
C TRP A 107 5.35 13.53 2.30
N ASP A 108 5.25 14.87 2.35
CA ASP A 108 5.89 15.69 3.39
C ASP A 108 5.33 15.43 4.80
N ASP A 109 4.05 15.05 4.88
CA ASP A 109 3.33 14.75 6.13
C ASP A 109 3.33 13.27 6.45
N PHE A 110 4.06 12.47 5.67
CA PHE A 110 4.20 11.05 5.92
C PHE A 110 5.09 10.82 7.14
N GLY A 111 4.68 9.91 8.02
CA GLY A 111 5.32 9.66 9.31
C GLY A 111 6.63 8.88 9.22
N PHE A 112 7.63 9.39 8.50
CA PHE A 112 8.99 8.83 8.45
C PHE A 112 9.60 8.76 9.85
N ASP A 113 10.45 7.76 10.09
CA ASP A 113 11.13 7.58 11.38
C ASP A 113 12.11 8.73 11.68
N THR A 114 12.82 9.21 10.67
CA THR A 114 13.79 10.31 10.79
C THR A 114 13.62 11.36 9.68
N ASN A 115 14.16 12.57 9.93
CA ASN A 115 14.21 13.61 8.89
C ASN A 115 15.15 13.19 7.74
N GLU A 116 16.20 12.43 8.06
CA GLU A 116 17.14 11.88 7.10
C GLU A 116 16.44 10.91 6.13
N ASP A 117 15.56 10.02 6.63
CA ASP A 117 14.79 9.10 5.79
C ASP A 117 13.84 9.85 4.86
N ARG A 118 13.16 10.88 5.38
CA ARG A 118 12.30 11.76 4.56
C ARG A 118 13.11 12.43 3.45
N ASP A 119 14.27 13.00 3.77
CA ASP A 119 15.08 13.73 2.80
C ASP A 119 15.70 12.77 1.77
N GLN A 120 16.06 11.55 2.18
CA GLN A 120 16.48 10.48 1.28
C GLN A 120 15.33 10.06 0.36
N PHE A 121 14.12 9.88 0.90
CA PHE A 121 12.94 9.55 0.10
C PHE A 121 12.67 10.63 -0.95
N LYS A 122 12.64 11.91 -0.55
CA LYS A 122 12.48 13.06 -1.47
C LYS A 122 13.52 13.08 -2.57
N LYS A 123 14.77 12.76 -2.25
CA LYS A 123 15.85 12.69 -3.23
C LYS A 123 15.64 11.55 -4.22
N LEU A 124 15.16 10.39 -3.76
CA LEU A 124 14.88 9.23 -4.62
C LEU A 124 13.70 9.49 -5.55
N VAL A 125 12.61 10.04 -5.03
CA VAL A 125 11.36 10.21 -5.80
C VAL A 125 11.38 11.47 -6.68
N GLY A 126 12.41 12.31 -6.56
CA GLY A 126 12.47 13.65 -7.12
C GLY A 126 11.58 14.59 -6.29
N ALA A 127 11.89 15.89 -6.25
CA ALA A 127 11.19 16.90 -5.43
C ALA A 127 9.71 17.17 -5.85
N GLU A 128 9.02 16.17 -6.40
CA GLU A 128 7.61 16.19 -6.77
C GLU A 128 6.74 15.74 -5.57
N THR A 129 6.97 16.28 -4.38
CA THR A 129 6.19 15.92 -3.16
C THR A 129 4.71 16.30 -3.24
N GLY A 130 4.30 17.03 -4.29
CA GLY A 130 2.91 17.31 -4.62
C GLY A 130 2.21 16.23 -5.46
N THR A 131 2.82 15.04 -5.64
CA THR A 131 2.19 13.94 -6.38
C THR A 131 1.40 13.01 -5.48
N ASP A 132 0.24 12.59 -5.95
CA ASP A 132 -0.67 11.72 -5.19
C ASP A 132 -0.16 10.27 -5.08
N GLY A 133 0.80 9.86 -5.90
CA GLY A 133 1.40 8.54 -5.84
C GLY A 133 2.62 8.36 -6.73
N LEU A 134 3.24 7.19 -6.60
CA LEU A 134 4.48 6.81 -7.28
C LEU A 134 4.29 5.47 -7.97
N LEU A 135 4.66 5.39 -9.24
CA LEU A 135 4.81 4.13 -9.96
C LEU A 135 6.24 3.62 -9.76
N LEU A 136 6.37 2.42 -9.22
CA LEU A 136 7.64 1.79 -8.84
C LEU A 136 7.79 0.45 -9.57
N ASP A 137 8.99 0.17 -10.08
CA ASP A 137 9.40 -1.19 -10.44
C ASP A 137 10.09 -1.90 -9.28
N HIS A 138 10.47 -3.16 -9.45
CA HIS A 138 11.12 -3.96 -8.40
C HIS A 138 12.42 -3.35 -7.85
N ALA A 139 13.23 -2.73 -8.71
CA ALA A 139 14.51 -2.15 -8.28
C ALA A 139 14.26 -0.93 -7.39
N SER A 140 13.36 -0.05 -7.82
CA SER A 140 12.98 1.12 -7.05
C SER A 140 12.21 0.78 -5.78
N LEU A 141 11.39 -0.27 -5.79
CA LEU A 141 10.70 -0.74 -4.60
C LEU A 141 11.69 -1.18 -3.50
N ALA A 142 12.79 -1.85 -3.88
CA ALA A 142 13.82 -2.25 -2.93
C ALA A 142 14.58 -1.06 -2.28
N GLU A 143 14.65 0.08 -2.97
CA GLU A 143 15.26 1.31 -2.44
C GLU A 143 14.29 2.12 -1.57
N VAL A 144 13.00 2.14 -1.95
CA VAL A 144 11.97 2.94 -1.28
C VAL A 144 11.51 2.28 0.02
N LEU A 145 11.25 0.98 0.01
CA LEU A 145 10.66 0.26 1.14
C LEU A 145 11.39 0.44 2.48
N PRO A 146 12.74 0.37 2.55
CA PRO A 146 13.46 0.58 3.80
C PRO A 146 13.13 1.91 4.50
N LEU A 147 12.84 2.96 3.72
CA LEU A 147 12.50 4.28 4.24
C LEU A 147 11.07 4.36 4.79
N LEU A 148 10.24 3.37 4.46
CA LEU A 148 8.84 3.29 4.86
C LEU A 148 8.59 2.24 5.96
N PHE A 149 9.62 1.52 6.44
CA PHE A 149 9.40 0.37 7.32
C PHE A 149 8.84 0.75 8.68
N TYR A 150 9.38 1.78 9.31
CA TYR A 150 9.09 2.11 10.70
C TYR A 150 8.18 3.32 10.87
N ASN A 151 7.31 3.57 9.88
CA ASN A 151 6.47 4.75 9.96
C ASN A 151 5.62 4.73 11.23
N ASN A 152 5.49 5.91 11.82
CA ASN A 152 4.66 6.11 12.98
C ASN A 152 3.21 5.66 12.63
N PRO A 153 2.68 4.62 13.30
CA PRO A 153 1.39 4.02 12.95
C PRO A 153 0.20 4.97 13.15
N ASP A 154 0.40 6.09 13.83
CA ASP A 154 -0.62 7.13 14.03
C ASP A 154 -0.59 8.21 12.93
N GLU A 155 0.43 8.22 12.06
CA GLU A 155 0.70 9.34 11.13
C GLU A 155 0.74 8.96 9.64
N GLY A 156 0.87 7.69 9.25
CA GLY A 156 0.88 7.38 7.81
C GLY A 156 0.78 5.89 7.43
N ASP A 157 -0.43 5.48 7.06
CA ASP A 157 -0.65 4.27 6.27
C ASP A 157 -0.34 4.56 4.79
N CYS A 158 0.31 3.60 4.12
CA CYS A 158 0.45 3.62 2.67
C CYS A 158 -0.06 2.32 2.06
N SER A 159 -0.55 2.43 0.84
CA SER A 159 -1.07 1.30 0.09
C SER A 159 -0.27 1.10 -1.19
N PHE A 160 -0.07 -0.16 -1.54
CA PHE A 160 0.42 -0.57 -2.85
C PHE A 160 -0.74 -1.13 -3.66
N TYR A 161 -0.88 -0.66 -4.90
CA TYR A 161 -1.85 -1.16 -5.86
C TYR A 161 -1.14 -1.67 -7.10
N THR A 162 -1.66 -2.74 -7.70
CA THR A 162 -1.13 -3.24 -8.95
C THR A 162 -1.90 -2.66 -10.14
N LEU A 163 -1.28 -2.70 -11.31
CA LEU A 163 -1.91 -2.26 -12.56
C LEU A 163 -3.05 -3.23 -12.94
N SER A 164 -4.09 -2.72 -13.60
CA SER A 164 -5.24 -3.53 -14.02
C SER A 164 -4.92 -4.59 -15.08
N SER A 165 -3.80 -4.44 -15.80
CA SER A 165 -3.29 -5.44 -16.74
C SER A 165 -2.67 -6.66 -16.06
N ASP A 166 -2.34 -6.53 -14.77
CA ASP A 166 -1.56 -7.50 -14.03
C ASP A 166 -2.47 -8.30 -13.09
N PHE A 167 -1.84 -9.10 -12.23
CA PHE A 167 -2.52 -9.70 -11.09
C PHE A 167 -2.95 -8.60 -10.11
N GLN A 168 -4.26 -8.46 -9.88
CA GLN A 168 -4.82 -7.32 -9.15
C GLN A 168 -4.75 -7.50 -7.63
N LEU A 169 -4.05 -6.59 -6.96
CA LEU A 169 -3.90 -6.54 -5.51
C LEU A 169 -4.08 -5.11 -5.00
N CYS A 170 -4.63 -5.01 -3.80
CA CYS A 170 -4.52 -3.86 -2.92
C CYS A 170 -3.82 -4.30 -1.64
N ILE A 171 -2.70 -3.69 -1.31
CA ILE A 171 -1.88 -4.06 -0.16
C ILE A 171 -1.72 -2.83 0.72
N LEU A 172 -2.45 -2.79 1.83
CA LEU A 172 -2.21 -1.80 2.87
C LEU A 172 -1.02 -2.25 3.72
N TYR A 173 0.00 -1.41 3.79
CA TYR A 173 1.11 -1.59 4.71
C TYR A 173 0.76 -0.99 6.06
N TRP A 174 0.67 -1.82 7.10
CA TRP A 174 0.35 -1.38 8.45
C TRP A 174 1.19 -2.13 9.49
N LYS A 175 1.96 -1.40 10.29
CA LYS A 175 2.77 -1.95 11.41
C LYS A 175 3.70 -3.11 11.02
N GLY A 176 4.24 -3.09 9.80
CA GLY A 176 5.12 -4.14 9.28
C GLY A 176 4.41 -5.32 8.62
N ASN A 177 3.08 -5.28 8.56
CA ASN A 177 2.22 -6.32 7.99
C ASN A 177 1.58 -5.85 6.68
N LEU A 178 1.33 -6.79 5.77
CA LEU A 178 0.70 -6.54 4.47
C LEU A 178 -0.76 -7.01 4.50
N HIS A 179 -1.66 -6.05 4.67
CA HIS A 179 -3.11 -6.23 4.64
C HIS A 179 -3.55 -6.29 3.18
N THR A 180 -3.70 -7.51 2.66
CA THR A 180 -3.81 -7.78 1.24
C THR A 180 -5.24 -8.13 0.85
N LEU A 181 -5.79 -7.38 -0.09
CA LEU A 181 -7.04 -7.67 -0.78
C LEU A 181 -6.74 -8.19 -2.17
N PHE A 182 -7.50 -9.20 -2.60
CA PHE A 182 -7.32 -9.91 -3.86
C PHE A 182 -8.65 -10.52 -4.32
N TYR A 183 -8.76 -10.97 -5.55
CA TYR A 183 -9.96 -11.68 -6.02
C TYR A 183 -9.93 -13.15 -5.63
N GLU A 184 -11.05 -13.71 -5.16
CA GLU A 184 -11.13 -15.11 -4.67
C GLU A 184 -10.52 -16.14 -5.64
N LYS A 185 -10.79 -15.99 -6.94
CA LYS A 185 -10.26 -16.86 -8.02
C LYS A 185 -8.72 -16.98 -8.02
N ASP A 186 -8.04 -16.00 -7.44
CA ASP A 186 -6.60 -15.82 -7.48
C ASP A 186 -5.91 -16.37 -6.21
N LEU A 187 -6.66 -16.89 -5.24
CA LEU A 187 -6.16 -17.40 -3.96
C LEU A 187 -5.04 -18.44 -4.11
N ALA A 188 -5.20 -19.39 -5.03
CA ALA A 188 -4.21 -20.46 -5.22
C ALA A 188 -2.85 -19.90 -5.65
N LYS A 189 -2.87 -18.95 -6.61
CA LYS A 189 -1.66 -18.30 -7.11
C LYS A 189 -1.03 -17.39 -6.05
N LEU A 190 -1.85 -16.69 -5.27
CA LEU A 190 -1.40 -15.88 -4.12
C LEU A 190 -0.69 -16.74 -3.07
N THR A 191 -1.30 -17.87 -2.69
CA THR A 191 -0.77 -18.81 -1.70
C THR A 191 0.60 -19.33 -2.12
N GLU A 192 0.75 -19.70 -3.39
CA GLU A 192 2.02 -20.18 -3.93
C GLU A 192 3.08 -19.07 -3.93
N ALA A 193 2.74 -17.86 -4.38
CA ALA A 193 3.64 -16.72 -4.37
C ALA A 193 4.14 -16.39 -2.96
N THR A 194 3.24 -16.41 -1.98
CA THR A 194 3.55 -16.19 -0.56
C THR A 194 4.54 -17.23 -0.05
N ARG A 195 4.28 -18.51 -0.31
CA ARG A 195 5.17 -19.61 0.09
C ARG A 195 6.55 -19.48 -0.54
N GLU A 196 6.61 -19.19 -1.84
CA GLU A 196 7.88 -18.99 -2.54
C GLU A 196 8.66 -17.79 -2.00
N ALA A 197 7.97 -16.72 -1.63
CA ALA A 197 8.55 -15.55 -1.00
C ALA A 197 8.96 -15.76 0.47
N LYS A 198 8.64 -16.92 1.07
CA LYS A 198 8.78 -17.19 2.51
C LYS A 198 8.08 -16.15 3.39
N LEU A 199 6.94 -15.67 2.92
CA LEU A 199 6.02 -14.88 3.74
C LEU A 199 5.04 -15.84 4.41
N LEU A 200 4.57 -15.50 5.61
CA LEU A 200 3.47 -16.20 6.25
C LEU A 200 2.16 -15.56 5.83
N MET A 201 1.16 -16.38 5.51
CA MET A 201 -0.19 -15.94 5.17
C MET A 201 -1.16 -16.37 6.27
N GLY A 202 -2.06 -15.48 6.66
CA GLY A 202 -3.11 -15.78 7.62
C GLY A 202 -4.19 -14.70 7.64
N ASP A 203 -4.90 -14.64 8.75
CA ASP A 203 -5.96 -13.66 8.99
C ASP A 203 -5.47 -12.53 9.93
N ARG A 204 -6.41 -11.77 10.48
CA ARG A 204 -6.12 -10.64 11.37
C ARG A 204 -5.41 -11.05 12.67
N GLU A 205 -5.60 -12.28 13.16
CA GLU A 205 -4.90 -12.75 14.35
C GLU A 205 -3.39 -12.80 14.11
N LEU A 206 -2.97 -13.12 12.89
CA LEU A 206 -1.56 -13.13 12.51
C LEU A 206 -0.94 -11.72 12.67
N ALA A 207 -1.65 -10.67 12.28
CA ALA A 207 -1.17 -9.29 12.41
C ALA A 207 -1.03 -8.81 13.87
N PHE A 208 -1.80 -9.38 14.81
CA PHE A 208 -1.63 -9.06 16.24
C PHE A 208 -0.44 -9.77 16.86
N ASN A 209 -0.11 -10.95 16.34
CA ASN A 209 1.02 -11.75 16.80
C ASN A 209 2.33 -11.34 16.13
N TYR A 210 2.32 -10.52 15.08
CA TYR A 210 3.54 -10.13 14.39
C TYR A 210 3.64 -8.61 14.24
N ARG A 211 4.81 -8.07 14.58
CA ARG A 211 5.15 -6.66 14.35
C ARG A 211 6.59 -6.57 13.86
N TYR A 212 6.77 -6.04 12.65
CA TYR A 212 8.08 -5.90 11.99
C TYR A 212 8.92 -7.18 12.06
N GLY A 213 8.36 -8.30 11.63
CA GLY A 213 9.09 -9.57 11.56
C GLY A 213 9.18 -10.37 12.86
N LYS A 214 8.79 -9.76 13.99
CA LYS A 214 8.91 -10.34 15.33
C LYS A 214 7.55 -10.79 15.84
N LYS A 215 7.57 -11.93 16.53
CA LYS A 215 6.40 -12.56 17.15
C LYS A 215 6.17 -12.10 18.59
#